data_AF-A0A6A6E5W0-F1
#
_entry.id   AF-A0A6A6E5W0-F1
#
_cell.length_a   1.000
_cell.length_b   1.000
_cell.length_c   1.000
_cell.angle_alpha   90.00
_cell.angle_beta   90.00
_cell.angle_gamma   90.00
#
_symmetry.space_group_name_H-M   'P 1'
#
loop_
_entity.id
_entity.type
_entity.pdbx_description
1 polymer ?
#
loop_
_entity_poly.entity_id
_entity_poly.type
_entity_poly.pdbx_seq_one_letter_code
_entity_poly.pdbx_strand_id
1 'polypeptide(L)'
;MIKPIRLWLTRTIAPSIKFLQFSNTTLKVIIILEELQIPYEIKSFKFDDVKKPYTGVNPNGRVPGSLSVLNTCLEGKQWLVGDKCTFADLCFVPWNDRVDVLLMLPEGQDKFEGFPNVRAWHERMTARPSWKKGMEIRARLMDEQGLTWNGMPKGINNIAGYEEKVKRGEEAKARREGA
;
A
#
# COMPACT_ATOMS: atom_id res chain seq x y z
N MET A 1 12.14 -4.00 28.62
CA MET A 1 10.69 -4.13 28.32
C MET A 1 10.42 -3.40 27.02
N ILE A 2 10.00 -4.10 25.96
CA ILE A 2 9.76 -3.49 24.64
C ILE A 2 8.44 -2.70 24.72
N LYS A 3 8.44 -1.43 24.32
CA LYS A 3 7.21 -0.62 24.28
C LYS A 3 6.28 -1.17 23.17
N PRO A 4 4.97 -1.30 23.42
CA PRO A 4 4.05 -1.80 22.41
C PRO A 4 4.01 -0.91 21.17
N ILE A 5 3.99 -1.52 19.99
CA ILE A 5 3.92 -0.81 18.72
C ILE A 5 2.49 -0.25 18.55
N ARG A 6 2.35 1.04 18.26
CA ARG A 6 1.04 1.64 18.00
C ARG A 6 0.61 1.42 16.55
N LEU A 7 -0.45 0.65 16.36
CA LEU A 7 -1.10 0.38 15.07
C LEU A 7 -2.31 1.28 14.88
N TRP A 8 -2.32 2.07 13.81
CA TRP A 8 -3.43 2.97 13.51
C TRP A 8 -4.33 2.39 12.43
N LEU A 9 -5.59 2.09 12.77
CA LEU A 9 -6.54 1.41 11.87
C LEU A 9 -7.79 2.24 11.61
N THR A 10 -8.24 2.30 10.36
CA THR A 10 -9.53 2.91 10.03
C THR A 10 -10.67 1.94 10.32
N ARG A 11 -11.73 2.39 11.02
CA ARG A 11 -12.93 1.56 11.25
C ARG A 11 -13.81 1.51 9.98
N THR A 12 -14.04 0.32 9.47
CA THR A 12 -14.64 0.04 8.15
C THR A 12 -16.16 0.24 8.13
N ILE A 13 -16.67 1.33 7.54
CA ILE A 13 -18.09 1.43 7.13
C ILE A 13 -18.21 2.35 5.89
N ALA A 14 -17.72 1.90 4.73
CA ALA A 14 -18.01 2.58 3.45
C ALA A 14 -18.22 1.53 2.34
N PRO A 15 -19.45 1.37 1.80
CA PRO A 15 -19.77 0.38 0.78
C PRO A 15 -19.04 0.57 -0.56
N SER A 16 -18.55 1.78 -0.85
CA SER A 16 -17.97 2.18 -2.14
C SER A 16 -16.49 1.81 -2.31
N ILE A 17 -15.81 1.34 -1.25
CA ILE A 17 -14.36 1.07 -1.24
C ILE A 17 -14.08 -0.45 -1.18
N LYS A 18 -14.93 -1.28 -1.80
CA LYS A 18 -14.73 -2.74 -1.84
C LYS A 18 -13.44 -3.14 -2.56
N PHE A 19 -12.97 -2.36 -3.55
CA PHE A 19 -11.78 -2.70 -4.34
C PHE A 19 -10.46 -2.48 -3.60
N LEU A 20 -10.40 -1.51 -2.67
CA LEU A 20 -9.23 -1.30 -1.80
C LEU A 20 -9.28 -2.19 -0.53
N GLN A 21 -10.46 -2.68 -0.11
CA GLN A 21 -10.60 -3.58 1.03
C GLN A 21 -9.93 -4.95 0.84
N PHE A 22 -9.84 -5.47 -0.38
CA PHE A 22 -9.15 -6.73 -0.64
C PHE A 22 -7.60 -6.61 -0.56
N SER A 23 -7.07 -5.40 -0.41
CA SER A 23 -5.65 -5.21 -0.08
C SER A 23 -5.38 -5.32 1.42
N ASN A 24 -5.25 -6.59 1.84
CA ASN A 24 -4.97 -7.13 3.18
C ASN A 24 -3.74 -6.58 3.95
N THR A 25 -3.17 -5.41 3.65
CA THR A 25 -1.90 -4.96 4.26
C THR A 25 -2.00 -4.81 5.79
N THR A 26 -3.13 -4.33 6.29
CA THR A 26 -3.36 -4.17 7.75
C THR A 26 -3.47 -5.51 8.47
N LEU A 27 -4.25 -6.45 7.92
CA LEU A 27 -4.40 -7.80 8.48
C LEU A 27 -3.07 -8.56 8.48
N LYS A 28 -2.27 -8.43 7.41
CA LYS A 28 -0.93 -9.02 7.34
C LYS A 28 -0.01 -8.52 8.45
N VAL A 29 -0.05 -7.22 8.77
CA VAL A 29 0.76 -6.65 9.86
C VAL A 29 0.33 -7.22 11.20
N ILE A 30 -0.98 -7.32 11.47
CA ILE A 30 -1.49 -7.93 12.71
C ILE A 30 -1.04 -9.40 12.79
N ILE A 31 -1.24 -10.17 11.72
CA ILE A 31 -0.81 -11.58 11.67
C ILE A 31 0.69 -11.70 11.95
N ILE A 32 1.54 -10.87 11.35
CA ILE A 32 2.99 -10.90 11.61
C ILE A 32 3.31 -10.54 13.06
N LEU A 33 2.64 -9.53 13.64
CA LEU A 33 2.88 -9.15 15.04
C LEU A 33 2.45 -10.26 16.01
N GLU A 34 1.34 -10.94 15.72
CA GLU A 34 0.90 -12.13 16.45
C GLU A 34 1.90 -13.29 16.29
N GLU A 35 2.32 -13.63 15.07
CA GLU A 35 3.31 -14.70 14.80
C GLU A 35 4.66 -14.42 15.46
N LEU A 36 5.08 -13.15 15.51
CA LEU A 36 6.34 -12.73 16.14
C LEU A 36 6.21 -12.44 17.64
N GLN A 37 5.00 -12.57 18.21
CA GLN A 37 4.71 -12.28 19.62
C GLN A 37 5.15 -10.87 20.06
N ILE A 38 5.02 -9.89 19.16
CA ILE A 38 5.38 -8.49 19.40
C ILE A 38 4.16 -7.76 19.96
N PRO A 39 4.23 -7.17 21.18
CA PRO A 39 3.09 -6.47 21.75
C PRO A 39 2.75 -5.21 20.94
N TYR A 40 1.46 -4.97 20.74
CA TYR A 40 0.96 -3.80 20.00
C TYR A 40 -0.30 -3.20 20.63
N GLU A 41 -0.59 -1.94 20.32
CA GLU A 41 -1.80 -1.23 20.73
C GLU A 41 -2.54 -0.72 19.49
N ILE A 42 -3.83 -1.02 19.38
CA ILE A 42 -4.67 -0.53 18.28
C ILE A 42 -5.24 0.86 18.62
N LYS A 43 -4.95 1.84 17.77
CA LYS A 43 -5.60 3.15 17.73
C LYS A 43 -6.54 3.21 16.53
N SER A 44 -7.85 3.06 16.76
CA SER A 44 -8.83 3.15 15.68
C SER A 44 -9.26 4.60 15.41
N PHE A 45 -9.47 4.98 14.14
CA PHE A 45 -9.96 6.30 13.75
C PHE A 45 -10.90 6.20 12.53
N LYS A 46 -11.63 7.27 12.18
CA LYS A 46 -12.52 7.26 11.02
C LYS A 46 -11.72 7.45 9.73
N PHE A 47 -12.19 6.88 8.62
CA PHE A 47 -11.51 7.06 7.33
C PHE A 47 -11.40 8.54 6.92
N ASP A 48 -12.40 9.35 7.23
CA ASP A 48 -12.40 10.80 6.94
C ASP A 48 -11.23 11.52 7.64
N ASP A 49 -10.74 10.96 8.75
CA ASP A 49 -9.65 11.53 9.52
C ASP A 49 -8.27 11.18 8.93
N VAL A 50 -8.15 10.24 7.99
CA VAL A 50 -6.87 9.82 7.36
C VAL A 50 -6.08 11.01 6.79
N LYS A 51 -6.80 12.04 6.30
CA LYS A 51 -6.23 13.23 5.67
C LYS A 51 -5.87 14.33 6.66
N LYS A 52 -6.13 14.17 7.96
CA LYS A 52 -5.70 15.15 8.97
C LYS A 52 -4.17 15.14 9.10
N PRO A 53 -3.52 16.26 9.43
CA PRO A 53 -2.08 16.28 9.67
C PRO A 53 -1.73 15.53 10.97
N TYR A 54 -1.03 14.40 10.86
CA TYR A 54 -0.51 13.58 11.98
C TYR A 54 0.96 13.88 12.30
N THR A 55 1.39 15.13 12.11
CA THR A 55 2.81 15.56 12.21
C THR A 55 3.45 15.27 13.57
N GLY A 56 2.67 15.21 14.65
CA GLY A 56 3.14 14.84 15.98
C GLY A 56 3.43 13.34 16.19
N VAL A 57 3.08 12.47 15.22
CA VAL A 57 3.30 11.01 15.31
C VAL A 57 4.05 10.46 14.11
N ASN A 58 3.87 11.07 12.93
CA ASN A 58 4.57 10.74 11.70
C ASN A 58 5.11 12.05 11.09
N PRO A 59 6.44 12.17 10.86
CA PRO A 59 7.03 13.36 10.25
C PRO A 59 6.37 13.75 8.92
N ASN A 60 5.85 12.77 8.18
CA ASN A 60 5.17 12.97 6.89
C ASN A 60 3.73 13.50 7.05
N GLY A 61 3.29 13.78 8.29
CA GLY A 61 1.98 14.37 8.58
C GLY A 61 0.80 13.45 8.30
N ARG A 62 1.00 12.15 8.16
CA ARG A 62 -0.04 11.17 7.80
C ARG A 62 -0.16 10.09 8.85
N VAL A 63 -1.29 9.40 8.90
CA VAL A 63 -1.51 8.30 9.86
C VAL A 63 -0.25 7.42 9.95
N PRO A 64 0.27 7.12 11.15
CA PRO A 64 1.39 6.19 11.33
C PRO A 64 0.95 4.80 10.88
N GLY A 65 1.19 4.52 9.60
CA GLY A 65 0.75 3.30 8.93
C GLY A 65 1.72 2.14 9.11
N SER A 66 1.52 1.09 8.31
CA SER A 66 2.37 -0.10 8.24
C SER A 66 3.87 0.22 8.16
N LEU A 67 4.28 1.32 7.52
CA LEU A 67 5.68 1.74 7.43
C LEU A 67 6.33 2.01 8.80
N SER A 68 5.61 2.62 9.74
CA SER A 68 6.15 2.86 11.09
C SER A 68 6.39 1.55 11.83
N VAL A 69 5.46 0.60 11.72
CA VAL A 69 5.57 -0.71 12.36
C VAL A 69 6.71 -1.50 11.74
N LEU A 70 6.78 -1.56 10.41
CA LEU A 70 7.87 -2.21 9.69
C LEU A 70 9.22 -1.59 10.07
N ASN A 71 9.30 -0.26 10.18
CA ASN A 71 10.54 0.42 10.55
C ASN A 71 11.05 0.00 11.93
N THR A 72 10.15 -0.15 12.91
CA THR A 72 10.50 -0.67 14.24
C THR A 72 10.84 -2.16 14.20
N CYS A 73 10.04 -2.98 13.50
CA CYS A 73 10.29 -4.43 13.41
C CYS A 73 11.63 -4.76 12.74
N LEU A 74 12.11 -3.89 11.86
CA LEU A 74 13.38 -4.01 11.14
C LEU A 74 14.58 -3.39 11.89
N GLU A 75 14.38 -2.85 13.09
CA GLU A 75 15.49 -2.31 13.89
C GLU A 75 16.49 -3.43 14.22
N GLY A 76 17.75 -3.26 13.80
CA GLY A 76 18.80 -4.26 13.94
C GLY A 76 18.64 -5.50 13.05
N LYS A 77 17.71 -5.51 12.09
CA LYS A 77 17.42 -6.68 11.23
C LYS A 77 17.53 -6.35 9.75
N GLN A 78 17.99 -7.34 8.98
CA GLN A 78 18.02 -7.24 7.52
C GLN A 78 16.70 -7.67 6.87
N TRP A 79 15.99 -8.63 7.46
CA TRP A 79 14.75 -9.22 6.99
C TRP A 79 13.75 -9.32 8.14
N LEU A 80 12.46 -9.47 7.82
CA LEU A 80 11.42 -9.59 8.84
C LEU A 80 11.57 -10.87 9.68
N VAL A 81 12.01 -11.97 9.06
CA VAL A 81 12.13 -13.29 9.70
C VAL A 81 13.47 -13.92 9.35
N GLY A 82 14.23 -14.31 10.37
CA GLY A 82 15.52 -14.98 10.20
C GLY A 82 16.59 -14.11 9.52
N ASP A 83 17.45 -14.77 8.76
CA ASP A 83 18.66 -14.20 8.13
C ASP A 83 18.55 -14.08 6.59
N LYS A 84 17.40 -14.42 6.00
CA LYS A 84 17.17 -14.38 4.55
C LYS A 84 15.85 -13.72 4.17
N CYS A 85 15.79 -13.19 2.95
CA CYS A 85 14.56 -12.70 2.35
C CYS A 85 13.55 -13.85 2.22
N THR A 86 12.35 -13.65 2.73
CA THR A 86 11.25 -14.62 2.67
C THR A 86 10.04 -14.03 1.95
N PHE A 87 9.00 -14.86 1.80
CA PHE A 87 7.70 -14.38 1.33
C PHE A 87 7.12 -13.27 2.23
N ALA A 88 7.39 -13.31 3.54
CA ALA A 88 6.96 -12.28 4.47
C ALA A 88 7.48 -10.89 4.04
N ASP A 89 8.72 -10.83 3.51
CA ASP A 89 9.28 -9.59 3.01
C ASP A 89 8.66 -9.16 1.68
N LEU A 90 8.66 -10.09 0.71
CA LEU A 90 8.23 -9.82 -0.66
C LEU A 90 6.77 -9.37 -0.76
N CYS A 91 5.91 -9.78 0.17
CA CYS A 91 4.49 -9.46 0.13
C CYS A 91 4.17 -7.95 0.34
N PHE A 92 5.13 -7.18 0.87
CA PHE A 92 5.01 -5.74 1.07
C PHE A 92 5.55 -4.90 -0.09
N VAL A 93 6.46 -5.43 -0.90
CA VAL A 93 7.19 -4.66 -1.92
C VAL A 93 6.25 -3.96 -2.91
N PRO A 94 5.24 -4.62 -3.49
CA PRO A 94 4.32 -3.95 -4.42
C PRO A 94 3.53 -2.80 -3.82
N TRP A 95 3.22 -2.88 -2.52
CA TRP A 95 2.50 -1.83 -1.82
C TRP A 95 3.42 -0.66 -1.51
N ASN A 96 4.60 -0.94 -0.95
CA ASN A 96 5.60 0.08 -0.62
C ASN A 96 6.10 0.83 -1.85
N ASP A 97 6.20 0.15 -2.99
CA ASP A 97 6.54 0.75 -4.28
C ASP A 97 5.51 1.82 -4.71
N ARG A 98 4.27 1.76 -4.22
CA ARG A 98 3.15 2.62 -4.64
C ARG A 98 2.56 3.51 -3.56
N VAL A 99 3.19 3.60 -2.39
CA VAL A 99 2.68 4.42 -1.26
C VAL A 99 2.45 5.88 -1.65
N ASP A 100 3.33 6.43 -2.47
CA ASP A 100 3.24 7.77 -3.03
C ASP A 100 1.95 8.00 -3.81
N VAL A 101 1.58 7.07 -4.68
CA VAL A 101 0.32 7.13 -5.44
C VAL A 101 -0.89 6.92 -4.53
N LEU A 102 -0.84 5.87 -3.70
CA LEU A 102 -1.96 5.45 -2.87
C LEU A 102 -2.35 6.50 -1.84
N LEU A 103 -1.37 7.18 -1.26
CA LEU A 103 -1.59 8.24 -0.31
C LEU A 103 -1.61 9.63 -0.97
N MET A 104 -1.53 9.72 -2.30
CA MET A 104 -1.47 10.98 -3.04
C MET A 104 -0.43 11.93 -2.42
N LEU A 105 0.81 11.46 -2.32
CA LEU A 105 1.93 12.31 -1.90
C LEU A 105 2.08 13.48 -2.87
N PRO A 106 2.25 14.73 -2.38
CA PRO A 106 2.76 15.83 -3.17
C PRO A 106 3.99 15.41 -3.97
N GLU A 107 4.10 15.95 -5.19
CA GLU A 107 5.24 15.71 -6.05
C GLU A 107 6.55 16.09 -5.34
N GLY A 108 7.56 15.21 -5.45
CA GLY A 108 8.86 15.40 -4.80
C GLY A 108 8.91 15.00 -3.31
N GLN A 109 7.79 14.64 -2.68
CA GLN A 109 7.83 14.15 -1.30
C GLN A 109 8.35 12.72 -1.23
N ASP A 110 9.32 12.47 -0.35
CA ASP A 110 9.91 11.15 -0.16
C ASP A 110 9.00 10.25 0.69
N LYS A 111 8.51 9.15 0.11
CA LYS A 111 7.62 8.19 0.77
C LYS A 111 8.23 7.43 1.94
N PHE A 112 9.56 7.40 2.06
CA PHE A 112 10.28 6.77 3.18
C PHE A 112 11.00 7.78 4.08
N GLU A 113 10.69 9.07 3.96
CA GLU A 113 11.15 10.06 4.94
C GLU A 113 10.70 9.64 6.35
N GLY A 114 11.63 9.66 7.31
CA GLY A 114 11.41 9.17 8.68
C GLY A 114 11.43 7.64 8.87
N PHE A 115 11.62 6.84 7.81
CA PHE A 115 11.61 5.37 7.88
C PHE A 115 12.88 4.73 7.27
N PRO A 116 14.07 4.96 7.84
CA PRO A 116 15.35 4.52 7.27
C PRO A 116 15.48 3.00 7.15
N ASN A 117 14.95 2.23 8.11
CA ASN A 117 15.05 0.77 8.08
C ASN A 117 14.17 0.20 6.96
N VAL A 118 12.98 0.78 6.76
CA VAL A 118 12.08 0.41 5.66
C VAL A 118 12.68 0.78 4.31
N ARG A 119 13.30 1.96 4.19
CA ARG A 119 14.00 2.36 2.95
C ARG A 119 15.04 1.31 2.57
N ALA A 120 15.98 1.04 3.48
CA ALA A 120 17.07 0.11 3.20
C ALA A 120 16.55 -1.30 2.87
N TRP A 121 15.52 -1.77 3.58
CA TRP A 121 14.88 -3.06 3.31
C TRP A 121 14.14 -3.10 1.96
N HIS A 122 13.41 -2.05 1.62
CA HIS A 122 12.72 -1.94 0.34
C HIS A 122 13.71 -1.90 -0.83
N GLU A 123 14.76 -1.07 -0.74
CA GLU A 123 15.81 -0.97 -1.77
C GLU A 123 16.52 -2.30 -2.00
N ARG A 124 16.82 -3.07 -0.93
CA ARG A 124 17.38 -4.42 -1.07
C ARG A 124 16.47 -5.34 -1.88
N MET A 125 15.15 -5.26 -1.70
CA MET A 125 14.20 -6.10 -2.44
C MET A 125 14.00 -5.62 -3.87
N THR A 126 13.92 -4.32 -4.11
CA THR A 126 13.71 -3.77 -5.46
C THR A 126 14.96 -3.85 -6.34
N ALA A 127 16.15 -3.94 -5.73
CA ALA A 127 17.39 -4.23 -6.46
C ALA A 127 17.43 -5.65 -7.06
N ARG A 128 16.61 -6.58 -6.58
CA ARG A 128 16.65 -8.00 -6.99
C ARG A 128 16.24 -8.18 -8.45
N PRO A 129 16.89 -9.09 -9.21
CA PRO A 129 16.51 -9.39 -10.59
C PRO A 129 15.05 -9.83 -10.75
N SER A 130 14.53 -10.61 -9.78
CA SER A 130 13.14 -11.07 -9.79
C SER A 130 12.13 -9.93 -9.71
N TRP A 131 12.41 -8.90 -8.91
CA TRP A 131 11.56 -7.72 -8.80
C TRP A 131 11.55 -6.94 -10.12
N LYS A 132 12.73 -6.64 -10.66
CA LYS A 132 12.88 -5.93 -11.94
C LYS A 132 12.12 -6.65 -13.05
N LYS A 133 12.26 -7.99 -13.13
CA LYS A 133 11.55 -8.79 -14.11
C LYS A 133 10.03 -8.74 -13.94
N GLY A 134 9.54 -8.80 -12.70
CA GLY A 134 8.12 -8.66 -12.40
C GLY A 134 7.56 -7.30 -12.83
N MET A 135 8.33 -6.22 -12.64
CA MET A 135 7.93 -4.88 -13.04
C MET A 135 7.91 -4.69 -14.56
N GLU A 136 8.86 -5.28 -15.30
CA GLU A 136 8.84 -5.33 -16.77
C GLU A 136 7.57 -6.03 -17.29
N ILE A 137 7.27 -7.21 -16.74
CA ILE A 137 6.07 -7.97 -17.12
C ILE A 137 4.82 -7.17 -16.81
N ARG A 138 4.73 -6.57 -15.62
CA ARG A 138 3.59 -5.72 -15.24
C ARG A 138 3.44 -4.54 -16.20
N ALA A 139 4.53 -3.86 -16.55
CA ALA A 139 4.49 -2.72 -17.47
C ALA A 139 3.94 -3.12 -18.84
N ARG A 140 4.42 -4.24 -19.40
CA ARG A 140 3.92 -4.79 -20.67
C ARG A 140 2.42 -5.14 -20.59
N LEU A 141 1.99 -5.84 -19.55
CA LEU A 141 0.57 -6.23 -19.39
C LEU A 141 -0.36 -5.03 -19.20
N MET A 142 0.10 -3.98 -18.51
CA MET A 142 -0.65 -2.73 -18.39
C MET A 142 -0.78 -2.04 -19.75
N ASP A 143 0.31 -1.99 -20.51
CA ASP A 143 0.33 -1.39 -21.84
C ASP A 143 -0.62 -2.09 -22.82
N GLU A 144 -0.58 -3.43 -22.86
CA GLU A 144 -1.47 -4.29 -23.66
C GLU A 144 -2.95 -4.09 -23.32
N GLN A 145 -3.27 -3.76 -22.06
CA GLN A 145 -4.63 -3.46 -21.60
C GLN A 145 -5.02 -1.99 -21.80
N GLY A 146 -4.17 -1.18 -22.43
CA GLY A 146 -4.40 0.25 -22.60
C GLY A 146 -4.41 1.01 -21.26
N LEU A 147 -3.66 0.54 -20.27
CA LEU A 147 -3.51 1.14 -18.95
C LEU A 147 -2.17 1.88 -18.86
N THR A 148 -2.15 2.93 -18.05
CA THR A 148 -0.93 3.63 -17.65
C THR A 148 -0.27 2.91 -16.47
N TRP A 149 0.93 3.36 -16.07
CA TRP A 149 1.72 2.71 -15.03
C TRP A 149 1.00 2.58 -13.67
N ASN A 150 0.08 3.50 -13.35
CA ASN A 150 -0.71 3.51 -12.13
C ASN A 150 -2.04 2.73 -12.23
N GLY A 151 -2.34 2.15 -13.40
CA GLY A 151 -3.56 1.38 -13.66
C GLY A 151 -4.72 2.19 -14.22
N MET A 152 -4.59 3.52 -14.37
CA MET A 152 -5.60 4.34 -15.05
C MET A 152 -5.59 4.06 -16.55
N PRO A 153 -6.76 4.01 -17.22
CA PRO A 153 -6.79 3.88 -18.68
C PRO A 153 -6.05 5.03 -19.39
N LYS A 154 -5.32 4.71 -20.46
CA LYS A 154 -4.68 5.70 -21.33
C LYS A 154 -5.75 6.68 -21.86
N GLY A 155 -5.41 7.98 -21.84
CA GLY A 155 -6.31 9.07 -22.23
C GLY A 155 -7.33 9.48 -21.17
N ILE A 156 -7.36 8.84 -19.99
CA ILE A 156 -8.20 9.24 -18.85
C ILE A 156 -7.32 9.66 -17.68
N ASN A 157 -7.39 10.95 -17.35
CA ASN A 157 -6.43 11.58 -16.43
C ASN A 157 -7.05 11.89 -15.06
N ASN A 158 -8.33 11.57 -14.86
CA ASN A 158 -9.07 11.85 -13.63
C ASN A 158 -10.12 10.77 -13.32
N ILE A 159 -10.58 10.75 -12.06
CA ILE A 159 -11.53 9.75 -11.55
C ILE A 159 -12.90 9.90 -12.22
N ALA A 160 -13.37 11.13 -12.48
CA ALA A 160 -14.66 11.36 -13.12
C ALA A 160 -14.76 10.73 -14.51
N GLY A 161 -13.73 10.87 -15.34
CA GLY A 161 -13.65 10.26 -16.66
C GLY A 161 -13.56 8.73 -16.58
N TYR A 162 -12.95 8.20 -15.52
CA TYR A 162 -12.92 6.76 -15.27
C TYR A 162 -14.31 6.22 -14.90
N GLU A 163 -15.01 6.87 -13.96
CA GLU A 163 -16.37 6.52 -13.55
C GLU A 163 -17.33 6.54 -14.75
N GLU A 164 -17.22 7.56 -15.60
CA GLU A 164 -18.02 7.65 -16.83
C GLU A 164 -17.72 6.51 -17.81
N LYS A 165 -16.44 6.11 -17.95
CA LYS A 165 -16.06 4.94 -18.77
C LYS A 165 -16.61 3.64 -18.21
N VAL A 166 -16.54 3.44 -16.89
CA VAL A 166 -17.10 2.26 -16.21
C VAL A 166 -18.60 2.18 -16.45
N LYS A 167 -19.32 3.27 -16.19
CA LYS A 167 -20.77 3.35 -16.40
C LYS A 167 -21.16 3.03 -17.85
N ARG A 168 -20.46 3.61 -18.84
CA ARG A 168 -20.66 3.28 -20.27
C ARG A 168 -20.43 1.79 -20.58
N GLY A 169 -19.42 1.17 -19.96
CA GLY A 169 -19.13 -0.25 -20.11
C GLY A 169 -20.22 -1.14 -19.53
N GLU A 170 -20.74 -0.80 -18.34
CA GLU A 170 -21.85 -1.52 -17.70
C GLU A 170 -23.15 -1.41 -18.53
N GLU A 171 -23.47 -0.21 -19.03
CA GLU A 171 -24.63 0.01 -19.91
C GLU A 171 -24.51 -0.73 -21.25
N ALA A 172 -23.30 -0.86 -21.80
CA ALA A 172 -23.06 -1.61 -23.04
C ALA A 172 -23.16 -3.13 -22.80
N LYS A 173 -22.70 -3.62 -21.64
CA LYS A 173 -22.82 -5.02 -21.25
C LYS A 173 -24.28 -5.40 -21.01
N ALA A 174 -25.02 -4.60 -20.25
CA ALA A 174 -26.45 -4.82 -19.99
C ALA A 174 -27.28 -4.86 -21.29
N ARG A 175 -26.94 -4.03 -22.28
CA ARG A 175 -27.57 -4.06 -23.62
C ARG A 175 -27.27 -5.35 -24.41
N ARG A 176 -26.12 -5.99 -24.20
CA ARG A 176 -25.76 -7.26 -24.87
C ARG A 176 -26.35 -8.48 -24.17
N GLU A 177 -26.56 -8.41 -22.86
CA GLU A 177 -27.09 -9.53 -22.06
C GLU A 177 -28.63 -9.50 -21.96
N GLY A 178 -29.26 -8.36 -22.26
CA GLY A 178 -30.71 -8.20 -22.33
C GLY A 178 -31.32 -8.34 -23.73
N ALA A 179 -30.52 -8.67 -24.74
CA ALA A 179 -30.92 -8.94 -26.12
C ALA A 179 -30.63 -10.41 -26.47
#